data_AF-A0A1H9NFJ7-F1
#
_entry.id   AF-A0A1H9NFJ7-F1
#
_cell.length_a   1.000
_cell.length_b   1.000
_cell.length_c   1.000
_cell.angle_alpha   90.00
_cell.angle_beta   90.00
_cell.angle_gamma   90.00
#
_symmetry.space_group_name_H-M   'P 1'
#
loop_
_entity.id
_entity.type
_entity.pdbx_description
1 polymer ?
#
loop_
_entity_poly.entity_id
_entity_poly.type
_entity_poly.pdbx_seq_one_letter_code
_entity_poly.pdbx_strand_id
1 'polypeptide(L)' 'MTSEKEKMLAGQLYDAGDAELTAMRLEARRKMKLFNNEDDPDKQREIIKKLCLGQQVKN' A
#
# COMPACT_ATOMS: atom_id res chain seq x y z
N MET A 1 -20.69 2.07 10.40
CA MET A 1 -20.57 0.78 9.68
C MET A 1 -19.09 0.52 9.52
N THR A 2 -18.61 -0.66 9.92
CA THR A 2 -17.19 -1.03 9.83
C THR A 2 -16.79 -1.17 8.36
N SER A 3 -15.68 -0.55 7.94
CA SER A 3 -15.18 -0.68 6.56
C SER A 3 -14.61 -2.07 6.30
N GLU A 4 -14.49 -2.46 5.03
CA GLU A 4 -13.86 -3.73 4.66
C GLU A 4 -12.38 -3.77 5.07
N LYS A 5 -11.72 -2.61 5.10
CA LYS A 5 -10.37 -2.46 5.64
C LYS A 5 -10.30 -2.73 7.14
N GLU A 6 -11.23 -2.21 7.93
CA GLU A 6 -11.27 -2.46 9.37
C GLU A 6 -11.55 -3.95 9.66
N LYS A 7 -12.46 -4.59 8.91
CA LYS A 7 -12.71 -6.04 9.00
C LYS A 7 -11.47 -6.85 8.67
N MET A 8 -10.78 -6.51 7.57
CA MET A 8 -9.51 -7.14 7.16
C MET A 8 -8.46 -7.07 8.27
N LEU A 9 -8.27 -5.89 8.88
CA LEU A 9 -7.29 -5.68 9.97
C LEU A 9 -7.69 -6.38 11.27
N ALA A 10 -8.99 -6.54 11.52
CA ALA A 10 -9.52 -7.28 12.66
C ALA A 10 -9.55 -8.80 12.45
N GLY A 11 -9.09 -9.32 11.29
CA GLY A 11 -9.12 -10.74 10.95
C GLY A 11 -10.52 -11.30 10.70
N GLN A 12 -11.50 -10.43 10.43
CA GLN A 12 -12.87 -10.81 10.11
C GLN A 12 -13.01 -11.11 8.62
N LEU A 13 -14.07 -11.83 8.23
CA LEU A 13 -14.41 -11.97 6.81
C LEU A 13 -14.68 -10.57 6.22
N TYR A 14 -14.01 -10.27 5.12
CA TYR A 14 -14.10 -8.99 4.42
C TYR A 14 -14.23 -9.22 2.91
N ASP A 15 -14.83 -8.25 2.20
CA ASP A 15 -14.85 -8.26 0.74
C ASP A 15 -13.51 -7.74 0.19
N ALA A 16 -12.69 -8.67 -0.30
CA ALA A 16 -11.43 -8.31 -0.93
C ALA A 16 -11.62 -7.49 -2.22
N GLY A 17 -12.78 -7.58 -2.88
CA GLY A 17 -13.15 -6.82 -4.07
C GLY A 17 -13.56 -5.36 -3.80
N ASP A 18 -13.65 -4.97 -2.53
CA ASP A 18 -13.98 -3.61 -2.11
C ASP A 18 -13.15 -2.54 -2.85
N ALA A 19 -13.78 -1.41 -3.14
CA ALA A 19 -13.21 -0.33 -3.94
C ALA A 19 -12.01 0.34 -3.25
N GLU A 20 -12.07 0.56 -1.92
CA GLU A 20 -10.97 1.14 -1.14
C GLU A 20 -9.77 0.19 -1.16
N LEU A 21 -10.00 -1.09 -0.84
CA LEU A 21 -8.94 -2.10 -0.83
C LEU A 21 -8.32 -2.31 -2.22
N THR A 22 -9.13 -2.26 -3.28
CA THR A 22 -8.67 -2.36 -4.66
C THR A 22 -7.82 -1.16 -5.05
N ALA A 23 -8.24 0.07 -4.72
CA ALA A 23 -7.48 1.28 -4.99
C ALA A 23 -6.12 1.28 -4.26
N MET A 24 -6.12 0.91 -2.97
CA MET A 24 -4.90 0.77 -2.17
C MET A 24 -3.91 -0.23 -2.79
N ARG A 25 -4.40 -1.41 -3.24
CA ARG A 25 -3.55 -2.40 -3.92
C ARG A 25 -3.02 -1.92 -5.26
N LEU A 26 -3.82 -1.17 -6.02
CA LEU A 26 -3.39 -0.61 -7.30
C LEU A 26 -2.25 0.41 -7.08
N GLU A 27 -2.38 1.27 -6.08
CA GLU A 27 -1.32 2.21 -5.70
C GLU A 27 -0.05 1.47 -5.28
N ALA A 28 -0.17 0.46 -4.42
CA ALA A 28 0.96 -0.36 -3.99
C ALA A 28 1.65 -1.04 -5.18
N ARG A 29 0.90 -1.60 -6.13
CA ARG A 29 1.45 -2.21 -7.36
C ARG A 29 2.19 -1.22 -8.23
N ARG A 30 1.71 0.02 -8.37
CA ARG A 30 2.42 1.08 -9.12
C ARG A 30 3.77 1.40 -8.48
N LYS A 31 3.82 1.53 -7.15
CA LYS A 31 5.06 1.77 -6.40
C LYS A 31 6.02 0.58 -6.48
N MET A 32 5.53 -0.66 -6.36
CA MET A 32 6.35 -1.86 -6.56
C MET A 32 6.93 -1.91 -7.98
N LYS A 33 6.14 -1.57 -9.01
CA LYS A 33 6.64 -1.50 -10.38
C LYS A 33 7.76 -0.46 -10.50
N LEU A 34 7.61 0.72 -9.89
CA LEU A 34 8.67 1.73 -9.89
C LEU A 34 9.94 1.21 -9.20
N PHE A 35 9.81 0.58 -8.03
CA PHE A 35 10.93 -0.01 -7.30
C PHE A 35 11.66 -1.08 -8.13
N ASN A 36 10.91 -2.03 -8.71
CA ASN A 36 11.48 -3.15 -9.46
C ASN A 36 12.19 -2.72 -10.77
N ASN A 37 11.94 -1.51 -11.27
CA ASN A 37 12.58 -0.98 -12.48
C ASN A 37 13.59 0.14 -12.17
N GLU A 38 13.90 0.37 -10.89
CA GLU A 38 14.93 1.33 -10.48
C GLU A 38 16.23 0.59 -10.24
N ASP A 39 17.33 1.06 -10.82
CA ASP A 39 18.67 0.45 -10.67
C ASP A 39 19.54 1.20 -9.66
N ASP A 40 19.18 2.45 -9.34
CA ASP A 40 19.86 3.26 -8.34
C ASP A 40 19.46 2.80 -6.92
N PRO A 41 20.39 2.25 -6.13
CA PRO A 41 20.09 1.76 -4.78
C PRO A 41 19.56 2.86 -3.86
N ASP A 42 19.93 4.12 -4.09
CA ASP A 42 19.50 5.24 -3.25
C ASP A 42 18.04 5.59 -3.54
N LYS A 43 17.66 5.60 -4.82
CA LYS A 43 16.27 5.79 -5.23
C LYS A 43 15.40 4.60 -4.84
N GLN A 44 15.89 3.37 -4.97
CA GLN A 44 15.20 2.18 -4.46
C GLN A 44 14.88 2.32 -2.96
N ARG A 45 15.83 2.80 -2.14
CA ARG A 45 15.60 3.06 -0.70
C ARG A 45 14.52 4.11 -0.46
N GLU A 46 14.46 5.16 -1.26
CA GLU A 46 13.39 6.16 -1.14
C GLU A 46 12.02 5.64 -1.57
N ILE A 47 11.97 4.79 -2.60
CA ILE A 47 10.72 4.16 -3.05
C ILE A 47 10.21 3.17 -2.00
N ILE A 48 11.07 2.33 -1.43
CA ILE A 48 10.65 1.31 -0.45
C ILE A 48 10.22 1.94 0.88
N LYS A 49 10.84 3.05 1.33
CA LYS A 49 10.33 3.84 2.47
C LYS A 49 8.88 4.28 2.25
N LYS A 50 8.57 4.79 1.05
CA LYS A 50 7.21 5.21 0.66
C LYS A 50 6.23 4.04 0.45
N LEU A 51 6.74 2.84 0.17
CA LEU A 51 5.95 1.62 0.00
C LEU A 51 5.57 1.00 1.35
N CYS A 52 6.53 0.87 2.27
CA CYS A 52 6.41 0.04 3.47
C CYS A 52 6.04 0.82 4.75
N LEU A 53 6.42 2.10 4.86
CA LEU A 53 6.28 2.83 6.13
C LEU A 53 5.03 3.71 6.22
N GLY A 54 4.15 3.64 5.21
CA GLY A 54 3.10 4.63 5.00
C GLY A 54 3.71 6.01 4.70
N GLN A 55 2.96 6.91 4.06
CA GLN A 55 3.34 8.32 4.19
C GLN A 55 3.20 8.64 5.67
N GLN A 56 4.29 9.02 6.35
CA GLN A 56 4.17 9.58 7.68
C GLN A 56 3.11 10.66 7.60
N VAL A 57 2.01 10.47 8.33
CA VAL A 57 1.07 11.55 8.60
C VAL A 57 1.96 12.64 9.20
N LYS A 58 2.16 13.72 8.45
CA LYS A 58 2.80 14.93 8.99
C LYS A 58 1.87 15.40 10.10
N ASN A 59 2.25 15.13 11.35
CA ASN A 59 1.72 15.84 12.51
C ASN A 59 2.17 17.30 12.45
#